data_AF-A0A6G9HUF2-F1
#
_entry.id   AF-A0A6G9HUF2-F1
#
_cell.length_a   1.000
_cell.length_b   1.000
_cell.length_c   1.000
_cell.angle_alpha   90.00
_cell.angle_beta   90.00
_cell.angle_gamma   90.00
#
_symmetry.space_group_name_H-M   'P 1'
#
loop_
_entity.id
_entity.type
_entity.pdbx_description
1 polymer ?
#
loop_
_entity_poly.entity_id
_entity_poly.type
_entity_poly.pdbx_seq_one_letter_code
_entity_poly.pdbx_strand_id
1 'polypeptide(L)'
;MEEVCRKMGISEATFYNWKKKFGGMGVTELRRLRQLEEENQCLKRLVADLSLDKEMLQEVIKKSSEAGSEASGGTFSAGGLPYQCPAGMRTADAEQNRLPLAEPAG
;
A
#
# COMPACT_ATOMS: atom_id res chain seq x y z
N MET A 1 16.39 -51.22 -2.11
CA MET A 1 16.35 -49.76 -1.81
C MET A 1 17.18 -48.98 -2.82
N GLU A 2 18.29 -49.55 -3.26
CA GLU A 2 19.10 -49.10 -4.40
C GLU A 2 18.31 -48.64 -5.63
N GLU A 3 17.29 -49.39 -6.08
CA GLU A 3 16.47 -48.97 -7.23
C GLU A 3 15.63 -47.71 -6.98
N VAL A 4 15.13 -47.54 -5.74
CA VAL A 4 14.36 -46.35 -5.34
C VAL A 4 15.30 -45.15 -5.28
N CYS A 5 16.48 -45.32 -4.68
CA CYS A 5 17.51 -44.30 -4.62
C CYS A 5 17.96 -43.88 -6.02
N ARG A 6 18.18 -44.85 -6.94
CA ARG A 6 18.50 -44.62 -8.36
C ARG A 6 17.40 -43.87 -9.10
N LYS A 7 16.13 -44.24 -8.94
CA LYS A 7 14.98 -43.55 -9.57
C LYS A 7 14.80 -42.12 -9.06
N MET A 8 15.05 -41.91 -7.76
CA MET A 8 14.89 -40.61 -7.10
C MET A 8 16.14 -39.72 -7.22
N GLY A 9 17.23 -40.23 -7.79
CA GLY A 9 18.50 -39.49 -7.93
C GLY A 9 19.17 -39.16 -6.59
N ILE A 10 18.96 -39.98 -5.56
CA ILE A 10 19.53 -39.77 -4.22
C ILE A 10 20.44 -40.93 -3.83
N SER A 11 21.39 -40.68 -2.92
CA SER A 11 22.21 -41.74 -2.35
C SER A 11 21.43 -42.55 -1.30
N GLU A 12 21.81 -43.81 -1.08
CA GLU A 12 21.23 -44.62 0.00
C GLU A 12 21.45 -43.98 1.37
N ALA A 13 22.61 -43.37 1.60
CA ALA A 13 22.92 -42.64 2.83
C ALA A 13 21.93 -41.49 3.08
N THR A 14 21.57 -40.74 2.03
CA THR A 14 20.55 -39.69 2.10
C THR A 14 19.19 -40.25 2.49
N PHE A 15 18.79 -41.36 1.87
CA PHE A 15 17.54 -42.04 2.18
C PHE A 15 17.48 -42.48 3.64
N TYR A 16 18.52 -43.15 4.15
CA TYR A 16 18.54 -43.60 5.55
C TYR A 16 18.58 -42.45 6.55
N ASN A 17 19.24 -41.34 6.22
CA ASN A 17 19.21 -40.13 7.04
C ASN A 17 17.80 -39.54 7.13
N TRP A 18 17.07 -39.48 6.01
CA TRP A 18 15.68 -39.04 6.00
C TRP A 18 14.77 -40.02 6.73
N LYS A 19 14.95 -41.32 6.54
CA LYS A 19 14.21 -42.35 7.27
C LYS A 19 14.44 -42.26 8.78
N LYS A 20 15.67 -41.96 9.23
CA LYS A 20 15.95 -41.73 10.65
C LYS A 20 15.24 -40.48 11.20
N LYS A 21 15.18 -39.41 10.41
CA LYS A 21 14.56 -38.14 10.82
C LYS A 21 13.03 -38.16 10.76
N PHE A 22 12.47 -38.77 9.73
CA PHE A 22 11.05 -38.68 9.38
C PHE A 22 10.31 -40.02 9.44
N GLY A 23 11.01 -41.16 9.53
CA GLY A 23 10.39 -42.48 9.49
C GLY A 23 9.57 -42.85 10.73
N GLY A 24 9.71 -42.10 11.83
CA GLY A 24 8.83 -42.20 12.99
C GLY A 24 7.64 -41.23 12.98
N MET A 25 7.52 -40.40 11.93
CA MET A 25 6.45 -39.42 11.81
C MET A 25 5.15 -40.13 11.39
N GLY A 26 4.14 -40.08 12.25
CA GLY A 26 2.85 -40.73 11.98
C GLY A 26 2.05 -40.03 10.88
N VAL A 27 1.06 -40.75 10.32
CA VAL A 27 0.16 -40.22 9.27
C VAL A 27 -0.56 -38.95 9.70
N THR A 28 -0.93 -38.84 10.98
CA THR A 28 -1.57 -37.64 11.54
C THR A 28 -0.64 -36.43 11.51
N GLU A 29 0.64 -36.62 11.84
CA GLU A 29 1.61 -35.52 11.86
C GLU A 29 1.93 -35.05 10.44
N LEU A 30 2.06 -35.98 9.48
CA LEU A 30 2.21 -35.65 8.07
C LEU A 30 1.00 -34.88 7.51
N ARG A 31 -0.22 -35.28 7.91
CA ARG A 31 -1.44 -34.56 7.51
C ARG A 31 -1.46 -33.15 8.09
N ARG A 32 -1.06 -32.99 9.36
CA ARG A 32 -0.96 -31.68 10.01
C ARG A 32 0.08 -30.80 9.33
N LEU A 33 1.26 -31.33 8.99
CA LEU A 33 2.30 -30.58 8.29
C LEU A 33 1.80 -30.05 6.94
N ARG A 34 1.14 -30.90 6.15
CA ARG A 34 0.57 -30.47 4.87
C ARG A 34 -0.47 -29.38 5.03
N GLN A 35 -1.34 -29.50 6.03
CA GLN A 35 -2.36 -28.49 6.31
C GLN A 35 -1.73 -27.15 6.72
N LEU A 36 -0.69 -27.19 7.57
CA LEU A 36 0.06 -25.99 7.94
C LEU A 36 0.80 -25.37 6.76
N GLU A 37 1.34 -26.17 5.84
CA GLU A 37 1.97 -25.68 4.61
C GLU A 37 0.97 -24.97 3.70
N GLU A 38 -0.22 -25.54 3.52
CA GLU A 38 -1.31 -24.95 2.73
C GLU A 38 -1.81 -23.65 3.36
N GLU A 39 -2.06 -23.64 4.67
CA GLU A 39 -2.45 -22.44 5.42
C GLU A 39 -1.38 -21.35 5.32
N ASN A 40 -0.09 -21.71 5.49
CA ASN A 40 1.00 -20.76 5.39
C ASN A 40 1.10 -20.15 3.98
N GLN A 41 0.88 -20.96 2.94
CA GLN A 41 0.85 -20.47 1.57
C GLN A 41 -0.30 -19.47 1.36
N CYS A 42 -1.51 -19.79 1.83
CA CYS A 42 -2.65 -18.89 1.75
C CYS A 42 -2.41 -17.58 2.50
N LEU A 43 -1.87 -17.65 3.72
CA LEU A 43 -1.54 -16.48 4.53
C LEU A 43 -0.47 -15.60 3.86
N LYS A 44 0.57 -16.19 3.27
CA LYS A 44 1.59 -15.44 2.54
C LYS A 44 1.02 -14.68 1.35
N ARG A 45 0.09 -15.29 0.60
CA ARG A 45 -0.60 -14.60 -0.51
C ARG A 45 -1.45 -13.45 0.00
N LEU A 46 -2.29 -13.69 1.00
CA LEU A 46 -3.14 -12.66 1.58
C LEU A 46 -2.33 -11.48 2.12
N VAL A 47 -1.22 -11.76 2.82
CA VAL A 47 -0.32 -10.71 3.32
C VAL A 47 0.31 -9.91 2.18
N ALA A 48 0.73 -10.56 1.09
CA ALA A 48 1.27 -9.86 -0.07
C ALA A 48 0.23 -8.95 -0.71
N ASP A 49 -0.98 -9.46 -0.97
CA ASP A 49 -2.08 -8.70 -1.57
C ASP A 49 -2.44 -7.48 -0.71
N LEU A 50 -2.65 -7.68 0.59
CA LEU A 50 -2.97 -6.60 1.53
C LEU A 50 -1.82 -5.58 1.69
N SER A 51 -0.58 -6.01 1.55
CA SER A 51 0.57 -5.10 1.62
C SER A 51 0.63 -4.21 0.38
N LEU A 52 0.38 -4.76 -0.80
CA LEU A 52 0.29 -3.99 -2.05
C LEU A 52 -0.87 -2.99 -2.02
N ASP A 53 -2.04 -3.41 -1.55
CA ASP A 53 -3.19 -2.52 -1.39
C ASP A 53 -2.88 -1.36 -0.43
N LYS A 54 -2.24 -1.66 0.71
CA LYS A 54 -1.82 -0.65 1.67
C LYS A 54 -0.86 0.36 1.05
N GLU A 55 0.15 -0.10 0.31
CA GLU A 55 1.12 0.77 -0.37
C GLU A 55 0.43 1.69 -1.38
N MET A 56 -0.43 1.13 -2.24
CA MET A 56 -1.21 1.89 -3.21
C MET A 56 -2.07 2.97 -2.53
N LEU A 57 -2.78 2.61 -1.45
CA LEU A 57 -3.61 3.57 -0.72
C LEU A 57 -2.79 4.68 -0.05
N GLN A 58 -1.62 4.35 0.50
CA GLN A 58 -0.71 5.34 1.08
C GLN A 58 -0.19 6.33 0.03
N GLU A 59 0.12 5.87 -1.18
CA GLU A 59 0.51 6.75 -2.29
C GLU A 59 -0.61 7.71 -2.71
N VAL A 60 -1.85 7.21 -2.81
CA VAL A 60 -3.02 8.05 -3.16
C VAL A 60 -3.24 9.14 -2.10
N ILE A 61 -3.15 8.79 -0.81
CA ILE A 61 -3.28 9.76 0.28
C ILE A 61 -2.17 10.80 0.22
N LYS A 62 -0.92 10.36 0.03
CA LYS A 62 0.24 11.25 -0.07
C LYS A 62 0.05 12.25 -1.22
N LYS A 63 -0.28 11.78 -2.42
CA LYS A 63 -0.53 12.62 -3.59
C LYS A 63 -1.67 13.62 -3.37
N SER A 64 -2.73 13.20 -2.68
CA SER A 64 -3.87 14.08 -2.37
C SER A 64 -3.49 15.18 -1.37
N SER A 65 -2.60 14.88 -0.41
CA SER A 65 -2.08 15.88 0.53
C SER A 65 -1.15 16.89 -0.13
N GLU A 66 -0.39 16.46 -1.15
CA GLU A 66 0.49 17.34 -1.93
C GLU A 66 -0.30 18.31 -2.83
N ALA A 67 -1.37 17.82 -3.47
CA ALA A 67 -2.26 18.65 -4.30
C ALA A 67 -3.01 19.74 -3.51
N GLY A 68 -3.18 19.59 -2.20
CA GLY A 68 -3.75 20.61 -1.31
C GLY A 68 -2.78 21.71 -0.87
N SER A 69 -1.47 21.50 -1.04
CA SER A 69 -0.41 22.42 -0.60
C SER A 69 0.00 23.44 -1.69
N GLU A 70 -0.24 23.13 -2.97
CA GLU A 70 0.04 24.05 -4.08
C GLU A 70 -1.01 25.18 -4.22
N ALA A 71 -2.08 25.17 -3.42
CA ALA A 71 -3.09 26.23 -3.42
C ALA A 71 -2.80 27.39 -2.43
N SER A 72 -1.73 27.31 -1.62
CA SER A 72 -1.35 28.39 -0.69
C SER A 72 0.10 28.83 -0.93
N GLY A 73 0.32 29.78 -1.84
CA GLY A 73 1.66 30.34 -2.01
C GLY A 73 1.87 31.30 -3.16
N GLY A 74 0.86 32.05 -3.60
CA GLY A 74 1.03 33.13 -4.57
C GLY A 74 0.42 34.42 -4.07
N THR A 75 1.20 35.29 -3.44
CA THR A 75 0.81 36.69 -3.25
C THR A 75 0.94 37.40 -4.60
N PHE A 76 -0.14 37.46 -5.37
CA PHE A 76 -0.18 38.29 -6.57
C PHE A 76 -0.37 39.75 -6.16
N SER A 77 0.68 40.57 -6.30
CA SER A 77 0.55 42.03 -6.21
C SER A 77 0.06 42.57 -7.54
N ALA A 78 -1.25 42.84 -7.62
CA ALA A 78 -1.77 43.90 -8.47
C ALA A 78 -2.34 44.99 -7.57
N GLY A 79 -1.65 46.13 -7.50
CA GLY A 79 -2.27 47.38 -7.06
C GLY A 79 -2.53 47.57 -5.57
N GLY A 80 -1.70 47.00 -4.69
CA GLY A 80 -1.43 47.64 -3.39
C GLY A 80 -2.45 47.46 -2.25
N LEU A 81 -3.33 46.45 -2.29
CA LEU A 81 -4.06 46.03 -1.07
C LEU A 81 -4.10 44.50 -0.95
N PRO A 82 -3.76 43.93 0.22
CA PRO A 82 -3.87 42.49 0.44
C PRO A 82 -5.35 42.09 0.51
N TYR A 83 -5.84 41.37 -0.50
CA TYR A 83 -7.15 40.72 -0.46
C TYR A 83 -6.98 39.23 -0.17
N GLN A 84 -7.64 38.74 0.87
CA GLN A 84 -7.68 37.32 1.20
C GLN A 84 -8.87 36.69 0.48
N CYS A 85 -8.64 35.89 -0.56
CA CYS A 85 -9.73 35.13 -1.21
C CYS A 85 -10.28 34.07 -0.24
N PRO A 86 -11.60 33.96 -0.04
CA PRO A 86 -12.20 32.89 0.75
C PRO A 86 -11.92 31.51 0.15
N ALA A 87 -11.77 30.50 1.01
CA ALA A 87 -11.51 29.13 0.60
C ALA A 87 -12.63 28.61 -0.34
N GLY A 88 -12.25 28.18 -1.55
CA GLY A 88 -13.16 27.58 -2.54
C GLY A 88 -13.60 28.49 -3.69
N MET A 89 -13.20 29.76 -3.73
CA MET A 89 -13.53 30.69 -4.82
C MET A 89 -12.37 30.80 -5.82
N ARG A 90 -12.65 30.64 -7.12
CA ARG A 90 -11.64 30.88 -8.18
C ARG A 90 -11.34 32.37 -8.24
N THR A 91 -10.06 32.72 -8.29
CA THR A 91 -9.57 34.11 -8.25
C THR A 91 -10.10 35.00 -9.38
N ALA A 92 -10.43 34.40 -10.54
CA ALA A 92 -11.02 35.09 -11.67
C ALA A 92 -12.46 35.59 -11.40
N ASP A 93 -13.20 34.99 -10.46
CA ASP A 93 -14.59 35.35 -10.16
C ASP A 93 -14.71 36.50 -9.14
N ALA A 94 -13.60 36.90 -8.50
CA ALA A 94 -13.58 37.94 -7.47
C ALA A 94 -13.66 39.37 -8.05
N GLU A 95 -13.24 39.60 -9.30
CA GLU A 95 -13.36 40.91 -9.96
C GLU A 95 -14.82 41.28 -10.27
N GLN A 96 -15.69 40.30 -10.50
CA GLN A 96 -17.08 40.53 -10.91
C GLN A 96 -17.98 41.08 -9.78
N ASN A 97 -17.53 41.04 -8.52
CA ASN A 97 -18.35 41.39 -7.35
C ASN A 97 -17.76 42.54 -6.52
N ARG A 98 -17.02 43.45 -7.17
CA ARG A 98 -16.56 44.70 -6.56
C ARG A 98 -17.76 45.64 -6.39
N LEU A 99 -18.46 45.53 -5.27
CA LEU A 99 -19.49 46.52 -4.90
C LEU A 99 -18.82 47.90 -4.78
N PRO A 100 -19.33 48.94 -5.45
CA PRO A 100 -18.77 50.28 -5.32
C PRO A 100 -18.99 50.75 -3.87
N LEU A 101 -17.91 51.17 -3.22
CA LEU A 101 -17.96 51.82 -1.91
C LEU A 101 -18.89 53.04 -2.02
N ALA A 102 -20.00 53.03 -1.28
CA ALA A 102 -20.89 54.18 -1.19
C ALA A 102 -20.08 55.38 -0.66
N GLU A 103 -20.13 56.50 -1.39
CA GLU A 103 -19.50 57.74 -0.95
C GLU A 103 -20.17 58.26 0.33
N PRO A 104 -19.41 58.86 1.26
CA PRO A 104 -19.98 59.43 2.46
C PRO A 104 -20.83 60.65 2.12
N ALA A 105 -22.09 60.64 2.51
CA ALA A 105 -22.98 61.80 2.41
C ALA A 105 -22.42 62.96 3.25
N GLY A 106 -22.30 64.13 2.62
CA GLY A 106 -21.87 65.39 3.25
C GLY A 106 -22.93 66.04 4.14
#